data_AF-A0A2N2EAC6-F1
#
_entry.id   AF-A0A2N2EAC6-F1
#
_cell.length_a   1.000
_cell.length_b   1.000
_cell.length_c   1.000
_cell.angle_alpha   90.00
_cell.angle_beta   90.00
_cell.angle_gamma   90.00
#
_symmetry.space_group_name_H-M   'P 1'
#
loop_
_entity.id
_entity.type
_entity.pdbx_description
1 polymer ?
#
loop_
_entity_poly.entity_id
_entity_poly.type
_entity_poly.pdbx_seq_one_letter_code
_entity_poly.pdbx_strand_id
1 'polypeptide(L)'
;MNQKKKAFTLIELLVVIAIIGVLATLAVVALQQARSRARDSKRMADMKQVQTALELFFSENNRYPSEEEWASGDISSLSGDVFMHNIPSAPTPADGACDENSNFYIYSQTNSGSSYAISFCTGSQVSDFLAGEKQLTPGGINSSSEPVEDGGVSVECTSENVVGDSRGGGILFYAAYPDLGDPIMLIAANSDQSSGKSWGCDGIYIGAISDSNGEGDTALILENPCGTLSAAKTASDYRGGGYSDWYLPSYTELNNLLGYFGIYDVYYWSSSEVDVSSAKSVSLPQEIVRSFKFTNTAKAAPAIETPPSYAKGNAHKVRAIRAVGTPPIK
;
A
#
# COMPACT_ATOMS: atom_id res chain seq x y z
N MET A 1 -8.79 58.14 57.52
CA MET A 1 -9.20 56.71 57.58
C MET A 1 -8.16 55.91 56.80
N ASN A 2 -7.33 55.13 57.49
CA ASN A 2 -6.22 54.41 56.88
C ASN A 2 -6.78 53.18 56.14
N GLN A 3 -6.86 53.25 54.81
CA GLN A 3 -7.33 52.16 53.96
C GLN A 3 -6.35 50.98 54.08
N LYS A 4 -6.75 49.90 54.75
CA LYS A 4 -5.97 48.66 54.79
C LYS A 4 -5.80 48.17 53.35
N LYS A 5 -4.59 48.28 52.80
CA LYS A 5 -4.24 47.68 51.50
C LYS A 5 -4.46 46.17 51.62
N LYS A 6 -5.41 45.62 50.86
CA LYS A 6 -5.63 44.18 50.79
C LYS A 6 -4.39 43.55 50.14
N ALA A 7 -3.62 42.80 50.92
CA ALA A 7 -2.49 42.03 50.40
C ALA A 7 -3.02 40.67 49.93
N PHE A 8 -2.59 40.25 48.73
CA PHE A 8 -2.90 38.92 48.22
C PHE A 8 -2.27 37.84 49.09
N THR A 9 -3.00 36.76 49.31
CA THR A 9 -2.48 35.57 49.98
C THR A 9 -1.69 34.72 49.00
N LEU A 10 -0.68 33.99 49.50
CA LEU A 10 0.11 33.05 48.67
C LEU A 10 -0.78 31.98 48.01
N ILE A 11 -1.86 31.57 48.69
CA ILE A 11 -2.79 30.57 48.16
C ILE A 11 -3.61 31.11 46.99
N GLU A 12 -4.05 32.38 47.03
CA GLU A 12 -4.77 32.99 45.90
C GLU A 12 -3.90 33.06 44.64
N LEU A 13 -2.63 33.42 44.79
CA LEU A 13 -1.69 33.44 43.67
C LEU A 13 -1.43 32.03 43.11
N LEU A 14 -1.30 31.03 43.99
CA LEU A 14 -1.08 29.63 43.62
C LEU A 14 -2.26 29.06 42.81
N VAL A 15 -3.49 29.36 43.22
CA VAL A 15 -4.68 28.89 42.50
C VAL A 15 -4.75 29.51 41.09
N VAL A 16 -4.40 30.79 40.94
CA VAL A 16 -4.43 31.47 39.64
C VAL A 16 -3.45 30.86 38.65
N ILE A 17 -2.19 30.64 39.06
CA ILE A 17 -1.19 30.02 38.17
C ILE A 17 -1.57 28.57 37.83
N ALA A 18 -2.21 27.84 38.74
CA ALA A 18 -2.71 26.49 38.48
C ALA A 18 -3.81 26.50 37.39
N ILE A 19 -4.77 27.43 37.47
CA ILE A 19 -5.82 27.58 36.46
C ILE A 19 -5.23 27.97 35.09
N ILE A 20 -4.30 28.94 35.05
CA ILE A 20 -3.62 29.34 33.82
C ILE A 20 -2.87 28.14 33.21
N GLY A 21 -2.19 27.34 34.03
CA GLY A 21 -1.49 26.14 33.58
C GLY A 21 -2.41 25.11 32.91
N VAL A 22 -3.59 24.86 33.49
CA VAL A 22 -4.60 23.94 32.90
C VAL A 22 -5.17 24.50 31.59
N LEU A 23 -5.49 25.80 31.53
CA LEU A 23 -6.02 26.40 30.32
C LEU A 23 -4.98 26.42 29.19
N ALA A 24 -3.71 26.66 29.50
CA ALA A 24 -2.63 26.69 28.53
C ALA A 24 -2.41 25.31 27.87
N THR A 25 -2.48 24.21 28.62
CA THR A 25 -2.26 22.86 28.06
C THR A 25 -3.38 22.45 27.09
N LEU A 26 -4.64 22.75 27.43
CA LEU A 26 -5.79 22.51 26.54
C LEU A 26 -5.70 23.34 25.25
N ALA A 27 -5.26 24.60 25.35
CA ALA A 27 -5.10 25.48 24.20
C ALA A 27 -4.04 24.96 23.21
N VAL A 28 -2.94 24.38 23.71
CA VAL A 28 -1.88 23.82 22.84
C VAL A 28 -2.40 22.63 22.03
N VAL A 29 -3.13 21.70 22.64
CA VAL A 29 -3.70 20.53 21.94
C VAL A 29 -4.71 20.98 20.88
N ALA A 30 -5.60 21.92 21.22
CA ALA A 30 -6.57 22.46 20.27
C ALA A 30 -5.88 23.15 19.08
N LEU A 31 -4.80 23.90 19.33
CA LEU A 31 -4.02 24.54 18.28
C LEU A 31 -3.33 23.54 17.35
N GLN A 32 -2.78 22.44 17.89
CA GLN A 32 -2.17 21.39 17.08
C GLN A 32 -3.18 20.73 16.13
N GLN A 33 -4.36 20.39 16.63
CA GLN A 33 -5.43 19.82 15.80
C GLN A 33 -5.91 20.81 14.73
N ALA A 34 -6.06 22.09 15.08
CA ALA A 34 -6.45 23.13 14.13
C ALA A 34 -5.41 23.29 13.00
N ARG A 35 -4.11 23.24 13.32
CA ARG A 35 -3.03 23.30 12.32
C ARG A 35 -3.02 22.08 11.41
N SER A 36 -3.24 20.88 11.96
CA SER A 36 -3.34 19.65 11.15
C SER A 36 -4.50 19.71 10.17
N ARG A 37 -5.71 20.08 10.63
CA ARG A 37 -6.88 20.26 9.74
C ARG A 37 -6.67 21.34 8.68
N ALA A 38 -5.98 22.43 9.03
CA ALA A 38 -5.64 23.49 8.08
C ALA A 38 -4.69 22.99 6.99
N ARG A 39 -3.72 22.13 7.31
CA ARG A 39 -2.85 21.49 6.32
C ARG A 39 -3.65 20.57 5.39
N ASP A 40 -4.54 19.74 5.92
CA ASP A 40 -5.39 18.87 5.08
C ASP A 40 -6.33 19.66 4.16
N SER A 41 -6.92 20.73 4.68
CA SER A 41 -7.74 21.66 3.87
C SER A 41 -6.92 22.31 2.76
N LYS A 42 -5.67 22.68 3.06
CA LYS A 42 -4.73 23.20 2.07
C LYS A 42 -4.39 22.16 1.01
N ARG A 43 -4.13 20.90 1.38
CA ARG A 43 -3.86 19.81 0.43
C ARG A 43 -4.99 19.67 -0.58
N MET A 44 -6.24 19.64 -0.11
CA MET A 44 -7.42 19.56 -0.99
C MET A 44 -7.57 20.78 -1.91
N ALA A 45 -7.26 21.98 -1.42
CA ALA A 45 -7.31 23.19 -2.23
C ALA A 45 -6.21 23.21 -3.30
N ASP A 46 -4.98 22.82 -2.93
CA ASP A 46 -3.83 22.70 -3.81
C ASP A 46 -4.14 21.70 -4.95
N MET A 47 -4.71 20.52 -4.63
CA MET A 47 -5.10 19.52 -5.63
C MET A 47 -6.14 20.02 -6.64
N LYS A 48 -7.14 20.79 -6.19
CA LYS A 48 -8.14 21.39 -7.10
C LYS A 48 -7.54 22.44 -8.03
N GLN A 49 -6.58 23.23 -7.55
CA GLN A 49 -5.87 24.20 -8.38
C GLN A 49 -5.02 23.49 -9.44
N VAL A 50 -4.31 22.44 -9.03
CA VAL A 50 -3.52 21.61 -9.95
C VAL A 50 -4.40 20.96 -11.01
N GLN A 51 -5.54 20.36 -10.62
CA GLN A 51 -6.50 19.79 -11.57
C GLN A 51 -6.90 20.83 -12.63
N THR A 52 -7.29 22.03 -12.20
CA THR A 52 -7.70 23.10 -13.12
C THR A 52 -6.61 23.46 -14.12
N ALA A 53 -5.35 23.55 -13.67
CA ALA A 53 -4.22 23.84 -14.55
C ALA A 53 -3.93 22.69 -15.52
N LEU A 54 -4.10 21.44 -15.09
CA LEU A 54 -3.95 20.26 -15.93
C LEU A 54 -5.02 20.19 -17.03
N GLU A 55 -6.27 20.54 -16.72
CA GLU A 55 -7.35 20.62 -17.72
C GLU A 55 -7.10 21.72 -18.77
N LEU A 56 -6.58 22.88 -18.34
CA LEU A 56 -6.20 23.95 -19.27
C LEU A 56 -5.05 23.50 -20.18
N PHE A 57 -4.03 22.84 -19.62
CA PHE A 57 -2.93 22.28 -20.39
C PHE A 57 -3.44 21.25 -21.42
N PHE A 58 -4.35 20.37 -21.02
CA PHE A 58 -4.97 19.37 -21.90
C PHE A 58 -5.74 20.04 -23.04
N SER A 59 -6.50 21.10 -22.77
CA SER A 59 -7.28 21.82 -23.78
C SER A 59 -6.42 22.41 -24.90
N GLU A 60 -5.16 22.77 -24.62
CA GLU A 60 -4.25 23.31 -25.64
C GLU A 60 -3.40 22.23 -26.31
N ASN A 61 -2.95 21.24 -25.55
CA ASN A 61 -1.96 20.27 -26.01
C ASN A 61 -2.57 18.91 -26.43
N ASN A 62 -3.88 18.69 -26.20
CA ASN A 62 -4.57 17.41 -26.35
C ASN A 62 -3.92 16.23 -25.60
N ARG A 63 -3.17 16.56 -24.54
CA ARG A 63 -2.53 15.62 -23.62
C ARG A 63 -2.25 16.32 -22.30
N TYR A 64 -2.12 15.57 -21.22
CA TYR A 64 -1.57 16.07 -19.96
C TYR A 64 -0.04 16.21 -20.04
N PRO A 65 0.61 16.93 -19.10
CA PRO A 65 2.07 17.02 -19.04
C PRO A 65 2.73 15.64 -18.92
N SER A 66 3.90 15.46 -19.50
CA SER A 66 4.74 14.30 -19.20
C SER A 66 5.27 14.39 -17.77
N GLU A 67 5.81 13.29 -17.24
CA GLU A 67 6.45 13.32 -15.91
C GLU A 67 7.67 14.26 -15.88
N GLU A 68 8.36 14.43 -17.00
CA GLU A 68 9.48 15.36 -17.15
C GLU A 68 9.03 16.82 -17.12
N GLU A 69 7.91 17.14 -17.79
CA GLU A 69 7.30 18.48 -17.75
C GLU A 69 6.74 18.78 -16.36
N TRP A 70 6.13 17.81 -15.68
CA TRP A 70 5.72 17.98 -14.29
C TRP A 70 6.90 18.25 -13.35
N ALA A 71 8.04 17.57 -13.58
CA ALA A 71 9.23 17.71 -12.76
C ALA A 71 9.95 19.05 -12.92
N SER A 72 9.61 19.89 -13.93
CA SER A 72 10.16 21.25 -14.04
C SER A 72 9.67 22.17 -12.92
N GLY A 73 8.55 21.82 -12.27
CA GLY A 73 7.97 22.56 -11.15
C GLY A 73 6.87 23.55 -11.55
N ASP A 74 6.55 23.66 -12.83
CA ASP A 74 5.49 24.50 -13.38
C ASP A 74 4.68 23.74 -14.44
N ILE A 75 3.46 24.21 -14.73
CA ILE A 75 2.58 23.65 -15.77
C ILE A 75 2.49 24.70 -16.87
N SER A 76 3.27 24.53 -17.93
CA SER A 76 3.36 25.47 -19.05
C SER A 76 3.26 24.77 -20.39
N SER A 77 2.53 25.35 -21.34
CA SER A 77 2.45 24.90 -22.72
C SER A 77 3.77 25.06 -23.47
N LEU A 78 3.98 24.24 -24.50
CA LEU A 78 5.09 24.37 -25.44
C LEU A 78 5.06 25.71 -26.22
N SER A 79 3.89 26.37 -26.29
CA SER A 79 3.70 27.72 -26.85
C SER A 79 4.20 28.85 -25.94
N GLY A 80 4.51 28.55 -24.66
CA GLY A 80 4.96 29.53 -23.66
C GLY A 80 3.87 30.03 -22.71
N ASP A 81 2.64 29.52 -22.82
CA ASP A 81 1.54 29.86 -21.91
C ASP A 81 1.70 29.13 -20.57
N VAL A 82 1.69 29.86 -19.45
CA VAL A 82 1.88 29.29 -18.11
C VAL A 82 0.53 29.15 -17.41
N PHE A 83 0.11 27.91 -17.15
CA PHE A 83 -1.14 27.60 -16.43
C PHE A 83 -0.93 27.54 -14.92
N MET A 84 0.26 27.13 -14.48
CA MET A 84 0.63 27.14 -13.07
C MET A 84 2.12 27.42 -12.91
N HIS A 85 2.47 28.53 -12.24
CA HIS A 85 3.87 28.96 -12.12
C HIS A 85 4.67 28.17 -11.07
N ASN A 86 4.00 27.56 -10.09
CA ASN A 86 4.62 26.70 -9.10
C ASN A 86 3.65 25.60 -8.70
N ILE A 87 4.03 24.36 -8.95
CA ILE A 87 3.31 23.20 -8.44
C ILE A 87 3.46 23.16 -6.92
N PRO A 88 2.34 23.16 -6.16
CA PRO A 88 2.40 23.16 -4.70
C PRO A 88 3.03 21.85 -4.19
N SER A 89 3.72 21.93 -3.05
CA SER A 89 4.20 20.76 -2.32
C SER A 89 3.32 20.44 -1.12
N ALA A 90 3.34 19.18 -0.69
CA ALA A 90 2.59 18.74 0.48
C ALA A 90 3.04 19.52 1.74
N PRO A 91 2.11 20.12 2.50
CA PRO A 91 2.45 20.83 3.73
C PRO A 91 3.15 19.92 4.75
N THR A 92 4.10 20.46 5.50
CA THR A 92 4.82 19.76 6.57
C THR A 92 4.43 20.27 7.96
N PRO A 93 4.55 19.44 9.02
CA PRO A 93 4.95 18.03 9.00
C PRO A 93 3.84 17.10 8.48
N ALA A 94 4.19 15.82 8.28
CA ALA A 94 3.19 14.77 8.12
C ALA A 94 2.42 14.60 9.45
N ASP A 95 1.11 14.33 9.39
CA ASP A 95 0.29 14.11 10.57
C ASP A 95 -0.82 13.10 10.31
N GLY A 96 -1.38 12.55 11.39
CA GLY A 96 -2.55 11.68 11.34
C GLY A 96 -2.25 10.40 10.58
N ALA A 97 -3.06 10.10 9.56
CA ALA A 97 -2.88 8.94 8.70
C ALA A 97 -1.71 9.06 7.71
N CYS A 98 -1.09 10.24 7.58
CA CYS A 98 0.07 10.45 6.71
C CYS A 98 1.36 10.29 7.50
N ASP A 99 2.27 9.49 6.98
CA ASP A 99 3.64 9.38 7.42
C ASP A 99 4.59 10.21 6.53
N GLU A 100 5.88 10.21 6.85
CA GLU A 100 6.88 10.95 6.07
C GLU A 100 6.99 10.44 4.63
N ASN A 101 6.65 9.17 4.36
CA ASN A 101 6.77 8.56 3.03
C ASN A 101 5.54 8.83 2.14
N SER A 102 4.38 9.07 2.74
CA SER A 102 3.10 9.34 2.06
C SER A 102 2.77 10.83 1.97
N ASN A 103 3.53 11.70 2.64
CA ASN A 103 3.33 13.15 2.61
C ASN A 103 4.03 13.84 1.42
N PHE A 104 3.77 13.36 0.21
CA PHE A 104 4.22 13.94 -1.05
C PHE A 104 3.08 13.95 -2.07
N TYR A 105 3.22 14.78 -3.11
CA TYR A 105 2.36 14.71 -4.29
C TYR A 105 3.13 13.98 -5.39
N ILE A 106 2.59 12.85 -5.83
CA ILE A 106 3.23 12.02 -6.87
C ILE A 106 2.35 12.04 -8.10
N TYR A 107 2.84 12.66 -9.16
CA TYR A 107 2.19 12.71 -10.46
C TYR A 107 2.65 11.54 -11.34
N SER A 108 1.72 10.95 -12.07
CA SER A 108 1.99 10.01 -13.15
C SER A 108 1.04 10.25 -14.32
N GLN A 109 1.59 10.39 -15.51
CA GLN A 109 0.81 10.50 -16.73
C GLN A 109 0.34 9.09 -17.16
N THR A 110 -0.93 8.92 -17.55
CA THR A 110 -1.48 7.63 -17.98
C THR A 110 -2.10 7.71 -19.38
N ASN A 111 -2.44 6.56 -19.97
CA ASN A 111 -3.10 6.47 -21.28
C ASN A 111 -2.41 7.28 -22.39
N SER A 112 -1.07 7.17 -22.44
CA SER A 112 -0.24 7.89 -23.41
C SER A 112 -0.50 9.40 -23.43
N GLY A 113 -0.80 9.98 -22.27
CA GLY A 113 -1.08 11.42 -22.11
C GLY A 113 -2.55 11.79 -22.13
N SER A 114 -3.48 10.84 -22.32
CA SER A 114 -4.91 11.13 -22.30
C SER A 114 -5.51 11.21 -20.89
N SER A 115 -4.76 10.81 -19.86
CA SER A 115 -5.18 10.90 -18.46
C SER A 115 -3.96 11.11 -17.53
N TYR A 116 -4.21 11.35 -16.25
CA TYR A 116 -3.19 11.47 -15.21
C TYR A 116 -3.71 10.96 -13.87
N ALA A 117 -2.79 10.71 -12.96
CA ALA A 117 -3.07 10.46 -11.56
C ALA A 117 -2.10 11.26 -10.67
N ILE A 118 -2.62 11.92 -9.64
CA ILE A 118 -1.82 12.53 -8.56
C ILE A 118 -2.16 11.85 -7.25
N SER A 119 -1.19 11.16 -6.66
CA SER A 119 -1.33 10.56 -5.34
C SER A 119 -0.96 11.56 -4.25
N PHE A 120 -1.79 11.68 -3.22
CA PHE A 120 -1.55 12.55 -2.06
C PHE A 120 -2.24 11.97 -0.81
N CYS A 121 -1.84 12.41 0.39
CA CYS A 121 -2.42 11.92 1.64
C CYS A 121 -3.05 13.04 2.48
N THR A 122 -4.18 12.77 3.14
CA THR A 122 -4.75 13.65 4.19
C THR A 122 -4.71 12.99 5.56
N GLY A 123 -4.21 13.71 6.57
CA GLY A 123 -4.00 13.16 7.90
C GLY A 123 -5.29 12.87 8.66
N SER A 124 -6.33 13.68 8.43
CA SER A 124 -7.68 13.51 8.97
C SER A 124 -8.73 13.48 7.86
N GLN A 125 -9.96 13.11 8.20
CA GLN A 125 -11.11 13.23 7.31
C GLN A 125 -11.31 14.68 6.88
N VAL A 126 -11.54 14.91 5.58
CA VAL A 126 -11.86 16.21 5.01
C VAL A 126 -13.13 16.09 4.16
N SER A 127 -14.21 16.73 4.60
CA SER A 127 -15.55 16.55 4.00
C SER A 127 -15.91 15.06 3.96
N ASP A 128 -16.24 14.54 2.78
CA ASP A 128 -16.66 13.15 2.57
C ASP A 128 -15.47 12.19 2.40
N PHE A 129 -14.25 12.71 2.32
CA PHE A 129 -13.05 11.90 2.14
C PHE A 129 -12.43 11.51 3.48
N LEU A 130 -12.37 10.20 3.77
CA LEU A 130 -11.72 9.64 4.96
C LEU A 130 -10.22 10.00 5.05
N ALA A 131 -9.58 9.84 6.21
CA ALA A 131 -8.14 10.03 6.32
C ALA A 131 -7.37 8.98 5.49
N GLY A 132 -6.14 9.31 5.08
CA GLY A 132 -5.25 8.44 4.33
C GLY A 132 -5.00 8.91 2.89
N GLU A 133 -4.43 8.00 2.10
CA GLU A 133 -4.08 8.25 0.70
C GLU A 133 -5.32 8.49 -0.18
N LYS A 134 -5.11 9.29 -1.21
CA LYS A 134 -6.08 9.69 -2.22
C LYS A 134 -5.40 9.79 -3.56
N GLN A 135 -6.21 9.69 -4.60
CA GLN A 135 -5.76 9.89 -5.97
C GLN A 135 -6.66 10.92 -6.64
N LEU A 136 -6.07 11.95 -7.23
CA LEU A 136 -6.73 12.89 -8.11
C LEU A 136 -6.52 12.43 -9.56
N THR A 137 -7.62 12.35 -10.32
CA THR A 137 -7.64 12.05 -11.75
C THR A 137 -8.46 13.12 -12.48
N PRO A 138 -8.55 13.14 -13.83
CA PRO A 138 -9.50 14.02 -14.52
C PRO A 138 -10.95 13.87 -14.02
N GLY A 139 -11.32 12.66 -13.58
CA GLY A 139 -12.63 12.36 -13.01
C GLY A 139 -12.87 12.91 -11.59
N GLY A 140 -11.85 13.50 -10.95
CA GLY A 140 -11.92 14.03 -9.59
C GLY A 140 -11.06 13.26 -8.59
N ILE A 141 -11.30 13.54 -7.31
CA ILE A 141 -10.57 12.94 -6.19
C ILE A 141 -11.27 11.66 -5.79
N ASN A 142 -10.53 10.56 -5.80
CA ASN A 142 -10.95 9.24 -5.33
C ASN A 142 -10.19 8.91 -4.04
N SER A 143 -10.87 8.37 -3.03
CA SER A 143 -10.20 7.72 -1.91
C SER A 143 -9.56 6.43 -2.42
N SER A 144 -8.26 6.23 -2.19
CA SER A 144 -7.60 4.94 -2.50
C SER A 144 -8.03 3.81 -1.54
N SER A 145 -9.09 4.03 -0.76
CA SER A 145 -9.77 3.09 0.11
C SER A 145 -11.26 3.44 0.17
N GLU A 146 -12.05 2.92 -0.78
CA GLU A 146 -13.41 2.52 -0.43
C GLU A 146 -13.43 1.00 -0.22
N PRO A 147 -13.98 0.51 0.90
CA PRO A 147 -14.26 -0.90 1.09
C PRO A 147 -15.41 -1.28 0.17
N VAL A 148 -15.18 -2.20 -0.77
CA VAL A 148 -16.28 -2.85 -1.48
C VAL A 148 -16.91 -3.82 -0.47
N GLU A 149 -18.04 -3.41 0.11
CA GLU A 149 -18.97 -4.35 0.74
C GLU A 149 -19.46 -5.35 -0.31
N ASP A 150 -19.47 -6.61 0.13
CA ASP A 150 -20.16 -7.79 -0.39
C ASP A 150 -21.08 -7.54 -1.60
N GLY A 151 -20.61 -7.90 -2.80
CA GLY A 151 -21.40 -7.83 -4.03
C GLY A 151 -20.50 -7.68 -5.25
N GLY A 152 -20.21 -8.80 -5.92
CA GLY A 152 -19.28 -8.88 -7.05
C GLY A 152 -19.44 -7.76 -8.08
N VAL A 153 -18.43 -6.91 -8.17
CA VAL A 153 -18.14 -6.11 -9.36
C VAL A 153 -16.99 -6.80 -10.07
N SER A 154 -17.27 -7.36 -11.24
CA SER A 154 -16.29 -7.91 -12.16
C SER A 154 -15.20 -6.88 -12.43
N VAL A 155 -13.97 -7.18 -12.02
CA VAL A 155 -12.78 -6.41 -12.37
C VAL A 155 -12.57 -6.60 -13.86
N GLU A 156 -13.00 -5.64 -14.68
CA GLU A 156 -12.70 -5.66 -16.11
C GLU A 156 -11.22 -5.36 -16.33
N CYS A 157 -10.56 -6.26 -17.08
CA CYS A 157 -9.20 -6.12 -17.55
C CYS A 157 -9.11 -4.93 -18.53
N THR A 158 -8.70 -3.75 -18.05
CA THR A 158 -8.26 -2.65 -18.92
C THR A 158 -6.75 -2.56 -18.93
N SER A 159 -6.19 -2.02 -20.02
CA SER A 159 -4.76 -1.96 -20.37
C SER A 159 -3.87 -1.09 -19.47
N GLU A 160 -4.25 -0.88 -18.20
CA GLU A 160 -3.62 0.05 -17.24
C GLU A 160 -2.98 -0.64 -16.01
N ASN A 161 -2.98 -1.97 -15.93
CA ASN A 161 -2.39 -2.69 -14.79
C ASN A 161 -0.87 -2.88 -14.98
N VAL A 162 -0.08 -2.02 -14.32
CA VAL A 162 1.38 -2.09 -14.35
C VAL A 162 1.89 -2.89 -13.14
N VAL A 163 2.78 -3.84 -13.38
CA VAL A 163 3.47 -4.57 -12.30
C VAL A 163 4.19 -3.56 -11.41
N GLY A 164 3.95 -3.62 -10.11
CA GLY A 164 4.50 -2.67 -9.13
C GLY A 164 3.51 -1.63 -8.62
N ASP A 165 2.31 -1.53 -9.20
CA ASP A 165 1.26 -0.64 -8.71
C ASP A 165 0.78 -1.04 -7.32
N SER A 166 0.62 -0.06 -6.43
CA SER A 166 0.01 -0.26 -5.12
C SER A 166 -1.51 -0.35 -5.27
N ARG A 167 -2.07 -1.55 -5.12
CA ARG A 167 -3.51 -1.82 -5.21
C ARG A 167 -3.92 -2.88 -4.20
N GLY A 168 -5.16 -2.82 -3.72
CA GLY A 168 -5.76 -3.87 -2.90
C GLY A 168 -4.98 -4.24 -1.62
N GLY A 169 -4.22 -3.30 -1.03
CA GLY A 169 -3.41 -3.51 0.17
C GLY A 169 -1.99 -4.05 -0.06
N GLY A 170 -1.54 -4.09 -1.31
CA GLY A 170 -0.23 -4.61 -1.68
C GLY A 170 0.22 -4.15 -3.07
N ILE A 171 1.11 -4.91 -3.69
CA ILE A 171 1.79 -4.60 -4.93
C ILE A 171 1.36 -5.59 -6.00
N LEU A 172 0.88 -5.08 -7.14
CA LEU A 172 0.40 -5.88 -8.25
C LEU A 172 1.54 -6.58 -9.00
N PHE A 173 1.37 -7.86 -9.32
CA PHE A 173 2.24 -8.64 -10.20
C PHE A 173 1.45 -9.70 -10.96
N TYR A 174 2.05 -10.27 -12.01
CA TYR A 174 1.46 -11.36 -12.78
C TYR A 174 2.15 -12.68 -12.48
N ALA A 175 1.38 -13.73 -12.19
CA ALA A 175 1.87 -15.10 -12.14
C ALA A 175 1.46 -15.87 -13.39
N ALA A 176 2.45 -16.37 -14.12
CA ALA A 176 2.24 -17.33 -15.19
C ALA A 176 2.30 -18.75 -14.63
N TYR A 177 1.34 -19.59 -15.03
CA TYR A 177 1.29 -21.00 -14.65
C TYR A 177 1.47 -21.86 -15.91
N PRO A 178 2.16 -23.01 -15.83
CA PRO A 178 2.40 -23.85 -17.01
C PRO A 178 1.13 -24.34 -17.71
N ASP A 179 0.07 -24.57 -16.94
CA ASP A 179 -1.18 -25.16 -17.43
C ASP A 179 -2.26 -24.12 -17.80
N LEU A 180 -1.99 -22.83 -17.58
CA LEU A 180 -2.90 -21.72 -17.90
C LEU A 180 -2.35 -20.91 -19.07
N GLY A 181 -3.22 -20.59 -20.03
CA GLY A 181 -2.85 -19.83 -21.22
C GLY A 181 -2.57 -18.35 -20.96
N ASP A 182 -3.29 -17.76 -19.99
CA ASP A 182 -3.14 -16.35 -19.61
C ASP A 182 -2.64 -16.23 -18.16
N PRO A 183 -1.73 -15.29 -17.86
CA PRO A 183 -1.23 -15.06 -16.51
C PRO A 183 -2.32 -14.48 -15.59
N ILE A 184 -2.30 -14.88 -14.32
CA ILE A 184 -3.23 -14.38 -13.30
C ILE A 184 -2.65 -13.13 -12.65
N MET A 185 -3.52 -12.16 -12.39
CA MET A 185 -3.18 -10.96 -11.61
C MET A 185 -3.24 -11.26 -10.12
N LEU A 186 -2.13 -11.00 -9.44
CA LEU A 186 -1.97 -11.19 -8.01
C LEU A 186 -1.48 -9.90 -7.34
N ILE A 187 -1.73 -9.78 -6.04
CA ILE A 187 -1.29 -8.68 -5.20
C ILE A 187 -0.47 -9.26 -4.05
N ALA A 188 0.79 -8.83 -3.92
CA ALA A 188 1.67 -9.21 -2.81
C ALA A 188 1.67 -8.16 -1.70
N ALA A 189 1.68 -8.58 -0.44
CA ALA A 189 1.71 -7.65 0.69
C ALA A 189 2.93 -6.73 0.64
N ASN A 190 2.73 -5.45 0.95
CA ASN A 190 3.78 -4.42 0.91
C ASN A 190 4.83 -4.55 2.02
N SER A 191 4.56 -5.35 3.05
CA SER A 191 5.44 -5.60 4.19
C SER A 191 5.48 -7.09 4.54
N ASP A 192 6.49 -7.50 5.30
CA ASP A 192 6.58 -8.85 5.85
C ASP A 192 5.51 -9.07 6.92
N GLN A 193 4.76 -10.17 6.83
CA GLN A 193 3.79 -10.55 7.88
C GLN A 193 4.49 -11.16 9.10
N SER A 194 5.78 -11.45 8.99
CA SER A 194 6.56 -12.12 10.02
C SER A 194 8.07 -11.94 9.80
N SER A 195 8.83 -11.82 10.89
CA SER A 195 10.30 -11.87 10.88
C SER A 195 10.88 -13.30 10.89
N GLY A 196 10.03 -14.32 11.00
CA GLY A 196 10.40 -15.74 11.06
C GLY A 196 9.26 -16.61 11.61
N LYS A 197 8.73 -17.52 10.78
CA LYS A 197 7.68 -18.49 11.12
C LYS A 197 8.07 -19.88 10.65
N SER A 198 7.63 -20.91 11.37
CA SER A 198 7.60 -22.28 10.88
C SER A 198 6.55 -22.41 9.77
N TRP A 199 6.83 -23.25 8.79
CA TRP A 199 5.89 -23.54 7.71
C TRP A 199 4.58 -24.12 8.26
N GLY A 200 4.70 -25.11 9.14
CA GLY A 200 3.63 -25.86 9.79
C GLY A 200 4.25 -26.88 10.76
N CYS A 201 3.54 -27.97 11.09
CA CYS A 201 4.15 -29.01 11.90
C CYS A 201 5.13 -29.87 11.11
N ASP A 202 6.33 -30.01 11.65
CA ASP A 202 7.29 -31.02 11.23
C ASP A 202 6.79 -32.42 11.59
N GLY A 203 6.97 -33.39 10.68
CA GLY A 203 6.55 -34.78 10.83
C GLY A 203 5.09 -35.09 10.47
N ILE A 204 4.31 -34.11 10.00
CA ILE A 204 2.92 -34.31 9.56
C ILE A 204 2.80 -34.02 8.08
N TYR A 205 2.23 -34.95 7.32
CA TYR A 205 1.87 -34.73 5.92
C TYR A 205 0.50 -34.05 5.83
N ILE A 206 0.44 -32.88 5.21
CA ILE A 206 -0.77 -32.07 5.08
C ILE A 206 -1.49 -32.34 3.75
N GLY A 207 -0.74 -32.62 2.68
CA GLY A 207 -1.27 -32.78 1.32
C GLY A 207 -1.29 -31.48 0.51
N ALA A 208 -0.66 -30.41 1.00
CA ALA A 208 -0.56 -29.11 0.33
C ALA A 208 0.55 -29.11 -0.74
N ILE A 209 0.47 -30.02 -1.70
CA ILE A 209 1.57 -30.34 -2.63
C ILE A 209 1.57 -29.52 -3.92
N SER A 210 0.60 -28.61 -4.10
CA SER A 210 0.51 -27.85 -5.34
C SER A 210 1.63 -26.82 -5.43
N ASP A 211 2.31 -26.77 -6.57
CA ASP A 211 3.22 -25.67 -6.85
C ASP A 211 2.49 -24.45 -7.39
N SER A 212 1.19 -24.53 -7.67
CA SER A 212 0.43 -23.57 -8.48
C SER A 212 -0.90 -23.15 -7.86
N ASN A 213 -1.23 -23.59 -6.65
CA ASN A 213 -2.52 -23.29 -6.01
C ASN A 213 -2.34 -22.88 -4.55
N GLY A 214 -1.77 -21.69 -4.33
CA GLY A 214 -1.47 -21.22 -2.98
C GLY A 214 -2.70 -21.05 -2.10
N GLU A 215 -3.82 -20.63 -2.69
CA GLU A 215 -5.09 -20.46 -1.99
C GLU A 215 -5.63 -21.81 -1.49
N GLY A 216 -5.70 -22.81 -2.36
CA GLY A 216 -6.14 -24.16 -2.01
C GLY A 216 -5.21 -24.84 -1.00
N ASP A 217 -3.90 -24.76 -1.20
CA ASP A 217 -2.91 -25.29 -0.27
C ASP A 217 -3.01 -24.63 1.11
N THR A 218 -3.20 -23.30 1.14
CA THR A 218 -3.40 -22.55 2.39
C THR A 218 -4.63 -23.07 3.13
N ALA A 219 -5.75 -23.30 2.45
CA ALA A 219 -6.96 -23.87 3.05
C ALA A 219 -6.68 -25.25 3.67
N LEU A 220 -5.97 -26.14 2.96
CA LEU A 220 -5.58 -27.47 3.49
C LEU A 220 -4.70 -27.36 4.74
N ILE A 221 -3.74 -26.43 4.77
CA ILE A 221 -2.87 -26.21 5.94
C ILE A 221 -3.69 -25.70 7.13
N LEU A 222 -4.68 -24.83 6.89
CA LEU A 222 -5.52 -24.25 7.95
C LEU A 222 -6.50 -25.24 8.57
N GLU A 223 -6.97 -26.22 7.79
CA GLU A 223 -7.83 -27.31 8.29
C GLU A 223 -7.07 -28.34 9.15
N ASN A 224 -5.73 -28.34 9.08
CA ASN A 224 -4.89 -29.22 9.87
C ASN A 224 -4.75 -28.70 11.33
N PRO A 225 -4.59 -29.58 12.34
CA PRO A 225 -4.34 -29.18 13.73
C PRO A 225 -3.18 -28.20 13.93
N CYS A 226 -2.21 -28.21 13.00
CA CYS A 226 -1.04 -27.35 13.02
C CYS A 226 -1.20 -26.03 12.26
N GLY A 227 -2.38 -25.80 11.66
CA GLY A 227 -2.68 -24.59 10.91
C GLY A 227 -2.56 -23.33 11.75
N THR A 228 -2.96 -23.35 13.02
CA THR A 228 -3.10 -22.14 13.86
C THR A 228 -1.80 -21.37 14.17
N LEU A 229 -0.62 -21.98 14.03
CA LEU A 229 0.69 -21.34 14.25
C LEU A 229 1.59 -21.37 13.01
N SER A 230 1.01 -21.67 11.85
CA SER A 230 1.72 -21.85 10.58
C SER A 230 2.04 -20.53 9.87
N ALA A 231 2.91 -20.62 8.86
CA ALA A 231 3.10 -19.57 7.88
C ALA A 231 1.78 -19.25 7.14
N ALA A 232 0.98 -20.28 6.84
CA ALA A 232 -0.32 -20.15 6.21
C ALA A 232 -1.30 -19.30 7.03
N LYS A 233 -1.38 -19.53 8.34
CA LYS A 233 -2.20 -18.71 9.24
C LYS A 233 -1.73 -17.28 9.35
N THR A 234 -0.41 -17.09 9.38
CA THR A 234 0.18 -15.74 9.39
C THR A 234 -0.22 -14.98 8.12
N ALA A 235 -0.22 -15.63 6.96
CA ALA A 235 -0.67 -15.03 5.71
C ALA A 235 -2.19 -14.80 5.70
N SER A 236 -3.00 -15.78 6.11
CA SER A 236 -4.46 -15.69 6.11
C SER A 236 -5.04 -14.69 7.12
N ASP A 237 -4.30 -14.35 8.17
CA ASP A 237 -4.68 -13.34 9.15
C ASP A 237 -4.33 -11.93 8.74
N TYR A 238 -3.55 -11.76 7.67
CA TYR A 238 -3.21 -10.45 7.16
C TYR A 238 -4.47 -9.73 6.64
N ARG A 239 -4.55 -8.43 6.92
CA ARG A 239 -5.70 -7.57 6.56
C ARG A 239 -5.25 -6.32 5.79
N GLY A 240 -4.23 -6.48 4.94
CA GLY A 240 -3.76 -5.39 4.08
C GLY A 240 -4.88 -4.85 3.20
N GLY A 241 -5.02 -3.52 3.17
CA GLY A 241 -6.06 -2.85 2.36
C GLY A 241 -7.50 -3.18 2.75
N GLY A 242 -7.75 -3.78 3.93
CA GLY A 242 -9.09 -4.17 4.39
C GLY A 242 -9.57 -5.52 3.87
N TYR A 243 -8.76 -6.26 3.12
CA TYR A 243 -9.16 -7.55 2.53
C TYR A 243 -8.87 -8.74 3.43
N SER A 244 -9.63 -9.82 3.28
CA SER A 244 -9.55 -11.04 4.10
C SER A 244 -9.22 -12.32 3.32
N ASP A 245 -9.07 -12.22 2.00
CA ASP A 245 -8.76 -13.29 1.04
C ASP A 245 -7.24 -13.45 0.82
N TRP A 246 -6.43 -13.07 1.81
CA TRP A 246 -4.99 -13.25 1.77
C TRP A 246 -4.63 -14.72 2.03
N TYR A 247 -3.60 -15.22 1.34
CA TYR A 247 -3.15 -16.59 1.47
C TYR A 247 -1.62 -16.72 1.34
N LEU A 248 -1.08 -17.87 1.73
CA LEU A 248 0.33 -18.18 1.57
C LEU A 248 0.58 -18.58 0.11
N PRO A 249 1.45 -17.86 -0.63
CA PRO A 249 1.69 -18.14 -2.04
C PRO A 249 2.22 -19.55 -2.27
N SER A 250 1.83 -20.19 -3.37
CA SER A 250 2.50 -21.39 -3.87
C SER A 250 3.91 -21.07 -4.34
N TYR A 251 4.71 -22.12 -4.57
CA TYR A 251 6.07 -21.95 -5.06
C TYR A 251 6.10 -21.18 -6.40
N THR A 252 5.20 -21.48 -7.34
CA THR A 252 5.10 -20.78 -8.62
C THR A 252 4.76 -19.31 -8.45
N GLU A 253 3.79 -18.98 -7.59
CA GLU A 253 3.39 -17.59 -7.34
C GLU A 253 4.54 -16.77 -6.76
N LEU A 254 5.24 -17.34 -5.77
CA LEU A 254 6.38 -16.71 -5.11
C LEU A 254 7.61 -16.61 -6.04
N ASN A 255 7.82 -17.60 -6.90
CA ASN A 255 8.90 -17.59 -7.89
C ASN A 255 8.64 -16.59 -9.03
N ASN A 256 7.37 -16.40 -9.44
CA ASN A 256 7.00 -15.32 -10.35
C ASN A 256 7.29 -13.96 -9.71
N LEU A 257 6.97 -13.77 -8.43
CA LEU A 257 7.30 -12.55 -7.69
C LEU A 257 8.82 -12.28 -7.71
N LEU A 258 9.66 -13.31 -7.53
CA LEU A 258 11.12 -13.20 -7.65
C LEU A 258 11.56 -12.66 -9.02
N GLY A 259 10.94 -13.10 -10.12
CA GLY A 259 11.29 -12.70 -11.49
C GLY A 259 11.23 -11.19 -11.72
N TYR A 260 10.35 -10.51 -10.97
CA TYR A 260 10.24 -9.06 -10.95
C TYR A 260 11.28 -8.45 -10.00
N PHE A 261 11.28 -8.82 -8.72
CA PHE A 261 11.98 -8.03 -7.69
C PHE A 261 13.44 -8.42 -7.39
N GLY A 262 13.96 -9.50 -7.97
CA GLY A 262 15.37 -9.92 -7.87
C GLY A 262 15.71 -10.75 -6.61
N ILE A 263 16.92 -11.33 -6.59
CA ILE A 263 17.36 -12.33 -5.59
C ILE A 263 18.10 -11.65 -4.42
N TYR A 264 17.79 -12.02 -3.17
CA TYR A 264 18.50 -11.62 -1.93
C TYR A 264 18.48 -12.75 -0.89
N ASP A 265 19.30 -12.67 0.17
CA ASP A 265 19.55 -13.74 1.17
C ASP A 265 18.42 -14.00 2.19
N VAL A 266 17.17 -13.69 1.86
CA VAL A 266 16.03 -13.86 2.77
C VAL A 266 15.02 -14.84 2.20
N TYR A 267 14.77 -15.92 2.94
CA TYR A 267 13.86 -16.97 2.55
C TYR A 267 12.44 -16.71 3.01
N TYR A 268 11.50 -16.98 2.12
CA TYR A 268 10.07 -16.90 2.35
C TYR A 268 9.44 -18.25 2.11
N TRP A 269 8.56 -18.66 3.02
CA TRP A 269 7.79 -19.89 2.84
C TRP A 269 6.83 -19.77 1.65
N SER A 270 6.74 -20.81 0.83
CA SER A 270 5.59 -21.04 -0.03
C SER A 270 4.63 -22.03 0.64
N SER A 271 3.41 -22.19 0.12
CA SER A 271 2.43 -23.20 0.57
C SER A 271 2.76 -24.62 0.11
N SER A 272 3.76 -24.78 -0.74
CA SER A 272 4.05 -26.04 -1.43
C SER A 272 4.87 -26.98 -0.55
N GLU A 273 4.19 -28.00 -0.03
CA GLU A 273 4.74 -29.11 0.76
C GLU A 273 5.52 -30.08 -0.13
N VAL A 274 6.65 -30.58 0.38
CA VAL A 274 7.44 -31.62 -0.29
C VAL A 274 7.13 -32.98 0.32
N ASP A 275 7.24 -33.08 1.64
CA ASP A 275 7.00 -34.31 2.39
C ASP A 275 6.60 -34.00 3.84
N VAL A 276 6.64 -35.02 4.71
CA VAL A 276 6.29 -34.89 6.14
C VAL A 276 7.14 -33.85 6.87
N SER A 277 8.39 -33.61 6.46
CA SER A 277 9.33 -32.77 7.20
C SER A 277 9.79 -31.53 6.45
N SER A 278 9.53 -31.41 5.15
CA SER A 278 10.04 -30.32 4.34
C SER A 278 8.99 -29.63 3.47
N ALA A 279 9.23 -28.35 3.20
CA ALA A 279 8.43 -27.50 2.33
C ALA A 279 9.32 -26.56 1.50
N LYS A 280 8.78 -26.03 0.40
CA LYS A 280 9.52 -25.16 -0.51
C LYS A 280 9.58 -23.72 0.00
N SER A 281 10.64 -23.01 -0.38
CA SER A 281 10.80 -21.59 -0.10
C SER A 281 11.41 -20.87 -1.29
N VAL A 282 11.31 -19.54 -1.31
CA VAL A 282 11.92 -18.70 -2.34
C VAL A 282 12.68 -17.56 -1.67
N SER A 283 13.84 -17.23 -2.24
CA SER A 283 14.68 -16.11 -1.79
C SER A 283 14.17 -14.80 -2.39
N LEU A 284 13.78 -13.82 -1.58
CA LEU A 284 13.20 -12.53 -2.03
C LEU A 284 13.80 -11.34 -1.26
N PRO A 285 13.65 -10.09 -1.74
CA PRO A 285 13.99 -8.89 -0.97
C PRO A 285 13.10 -8.72 0.28
N GLN A 286 13.60 -8.04 1.32
CA GLN A 286 12.78 -7.67 2.50
C GLN A 286 11.83 -6.51 2.21
N GLU A 287 12.25 -5.56 1.38
CA GLU A 287 11.42 -4.44 0.93
C GLU A 287 11.10 -4.60 -0.56
N ILE A 288 9.80 -4.68 -0.87
CA ILE A 288 9.30 -4.62 -2.24
C ILE A 288 9.01 -3.15 -2.51
N VAL A 289 10.02 -2.40 -2.95
CA VAL A 289 9.86 -0.99 -3.35
C VAL A 289 9.46 -0.95 -4.83
N ARG A 290 8.77 0.11 -5.28
CA ARG A 290 8.55 0.38 -6.71
C ARG A 290 9.87 0.21 -7.46
N SER A 291 9.95 -0.82 -8.29
CA SER A 291 11.07 -1.00 -9.21
C SER A 291 10.62 -0.47 -10.57
N PHE A 292 11.27 0.59 -11.03
CA PHE A 292 11.07 1.27 -12.33
C PHE A 292 11.43 0.38 -13.56
N LYS A 293 11.40 -0.96 -13.44
CA LYS A 293 11.94 -1.89 -14.44
C LYS A 293 10.95 -2.94 -14.95
N PHE A 294 9.64 -2.73 -14.85
CA PHE A 294 8.67 -3.70 -15.36
C PHE A 294 7.94 -3.15 -16.58
N THR A 295 8.19 -3.79 -17.71
CA THR A 295 7.27 -3.79 -18.84
C THR A 295 6.00 -4.54 -18.43
N ASN A 296 4.83 -4.19 -19.01
CA ASN A 296 3.51 -4.83 -18.81
C ASN A 296 3.45 -6.30 -19.28
N THR A 297 4.55 -7.03 -19.23
CA THR A 297 4.71 -8.39 -19.70
C THR A 297 5.07 -9.30 -18.53
N ALA A 298 4.36 -10.43 -18.46
CA ALA A 298 4.69 -11.50 -17.53
C ALA A 298 6.16 -11.89 -17.73
N LYS A 299 6.99 -11.72 -16.70
CA LYS A 299 8.39 -12.13 -16.77
C LYS A 299 8.49 -13.55 -16.22
N ALA A 300 8.85 -14.50 -17.08
CA ALA A 300 9.10 -15.86 -16.64
C ALA A 300 10.13 -15.84 -15.51
N ALA A 301 9.77 -16.47 -14.39
CA ALA A 301 10.67 -16.67 -13.28
C ALA A 301 11.94 -17.41 -13.73
N PRO A 302 13.10 -17.22 -13.07
CA PRO A 302 14.28 -18.01 -13.38
C PRO A 302 13.97 -19.51 -13.24
N ALA A 303 14.40 -20.30 -14.22
CA ALA A 303 14.33 -21.75 -14.14
C ALA A 303 15.29 -22.24 -13.06
N ILE A 304 14.76 -22.75 -11.95
CA ILE A 304 15.55 -23.37 -10.88
C ILE A 304 15.38 -24.88 -11.02
N GLU A 305 16.46 -25.59 -11.38
CA GLU A 305 16.44 -27.03 -11.66
C GLU A 305 15.96 -27.88 -10.47
N THR A 306 16.13 -27.39 -9.24
CA THR A 306 15.55 -27.98 -8.02
C THR A 306 15.05 -26.88 -7.08
N PRO A 307 13.73 -26.80 -6.81
CA PRO A 307 13.19 -25.86 -5.84
C PRO A 307 13.84 -26.04 -4.47
N PRO A 308 14.37 -24.99 -3.83
CA PRO A 308 15.00 -25.14 -2.53
C PRO A 308 13.95 -25.48 -1.48
N SER A 309 14.13 -26.63 -0.81
CA SER A 309 13.28 -27.13 0.25
C SER A 309 14.01 -27.11 1.59
N TYR A 310 13.25 -26.87 2.66
CA TYR A 310 13.78 -26.74 4.01
C TYR A 310 12.85 -27.41 5.02
N ALA A 311 13.40 -27.75 6.18
CA ALA A 311 12.63 -28.34 7.27
C ALA A 311 11.50 -27.40 7.70
N LYS A 312 10.27 -27.92 7.88
CA LYS A 312 9.07 -27.13 8.21
C LYS A 312 9.21 -26.33 9.51
N GLY A 313 10.05 -26.79 10.43
CA GLY A 313 10.37 -26.10 11.67
C GLY A 313 11.30 -24.88 11.53
N ASN A 314 11.94 -24.68 10.38
CA ASN A 314 12.83 -23.54 10.16
C ASN A 314 12.06 -22.21 10.18
N ALA A 315 12.73 -21.16 10.64
CA ALA A 315 12.16 -19.82 10.70
C ALA A 315 12.42 -19.06 9.39
N HIS A 316 11.43 -19.01 8.50
CA HIS A 316 11.46 -18.19 7.29
C HIS A 316 10.39 -17.09 7.34
N LYS A 317 10.53 -16.07 6.51
CA LYS A 317 9.56 -14.98 6.45
C LYS A 317 8.27 -15.40 5.76
N VAL A 318 7.24 -14.58 5.92
CA VAL A 318 5.93 -14.77 5.29
C VAL A 318 5.59 -13.52 4.49
N ARG A 319 5.24 -13.73 3.23
CA ARG A 319 4.71 -12.72 2.31
C ARG A 319 3.36 -13.22 1.81
N ALA A 320 2.29 -12.62 2.29
CA ALA A 320 0.94 -12.97 1.86
C ALA A 320 0.69 -12.42 0.45
N ILE A 321 -0.12 -13.15 -0.33
CA ILE A 321 -0.66 -12.66 -1.61
C ILE A 321 -2.18 -12.81 -1.61
N ARG A 322 -2.82 -12.20 -2.61
CA ARG A 322 -4.22 -12.42 -2.94
C ARG A 322 -4.44 -12.34 -4.45
N ALA A 323 -5.49 -12.97 -4.95
CA ALA A 323 -5.88 -12.90 -6.35
C ALA A 323 -6.74 -11.66 -6.63
N VAL A 324 -6.60 -11.09 -7.84
CA VAL A 324 -7.50 -10.05 -8.32
C VAL A 324 -8.65 -10.70 -9.09
N GLY A 325 -9.82 -10.81 -8.46
CA GLY A 325 -10.99 -11.50 -9.01
C GLY A 325 -11.03 -12.99 -8.63
N THR A 326 -11.96 -13.75 -9.21
CA THR A 326 -12.03 -15.21 -8.98
C THR A 326 -10.93 -15.91 -9.77
N PRO A 327 -10.04 -16.69 -9.12
CA PRO A 327 -9.02 -17.44 -9.84
C PRO A 327 -9.67 -18.46 -10.79
N PRO A 328 -9.12 -18.66 -12.00
CA PRO A 328 -9.59 -19.66 -12.95
C PRO A 328 -9.13 -21.06 -12.53
N ILE A 329 -9.54 -21.55 -11.35
CA ILE A 329 -9.36 -22.96 -10.99
C ILE A 329 -10.60 -23.47 -10.24
N LYS A 330 -11.34 -24.36 -10.90
CA LYS A 330 -12.26 -25.33 -10.31
C LYS A 330 -11.63 -26.72 -10.42
#